data_AF-T0ZQ00-F1
#
_entry.id   AF-T0ZQ00-F1
#
_cell.length_a   1.000
_cell.length_b   1.000
_cell.length_c   1.000
_cell.angle_alpha   90.00
_cell.angle_beta   90.00
_cell.angle_gamma   90.00
#
_symmetry.space_group_name_H-M   'P 1'
#
loop_
_entity.id
_entity.type
_entity.pdbx_description
1 polymer ?
#
loop_
_entity_poly.entity_id
_entity_poly.type
_entity_poly.pdbx_seq_one_letter_code
_entity_poly.pdbx_strand_id
1 'polypeptide(L)'
;MAIQTVAIVPGTEIPIGEGINRPFRCIVRFPDQSIRAAVVKVLEAQSVAAEAFCACLLRGWGLSVPEPAIVGGPPLAFASVDIGYPNLKQRIGWTEGMPPVLQQRLIAEGARIVAGLPDTPRALAADEAIDNRDRHLGNILWDGFNVSWIDHDRALGVVPAADANRLAQFAVMGTADFAPIQRLP
;
A
#
# COMPACT_ATOMS: atom_id res chain seq x y z
N MET A 1 7.75 -6.55 -17.93
CA MET A 1 8.21 -5.37 -17.14
C MET A 1 9.57 -5.70 -16.57
N ALA A 2 10.53 -4.79 -16.64
CA ALA A 2 11.85 -4.95 -16.02
C ALA A 2 11.97 -3.99 -14.83
N ILE A 3 12.50 -4.46 -13.71
CA ILE A 3 12.79 -3.62 -12.55
C ILE A 3 14.08 -2.85 -12.83
N GLN A 4 14.04 -1.53 -12.65
CA GLN A 4 15.19 -0.68 -12.88
C GLN A 4 15.92 -0.38 -11.58
N THR A 5 17.25 -0.22 -11.67
CA THR A 5 18.07 0.30 -10.58
C THR A 5 18.09 1.82 -10.66
N VAL A 6 17.82 2.49 -9.53
CA VAL A 6 17.77 3.95 -9.41
C VAL A 6 18.76 4.44 -8.36
N ALA A 7 19.16 5.71 -8.45
CA ALA A 7 19.99 6.37 -7.44
C ALA A 7 19.19 7.44 -6.72
N ILE A 8 19.27 7.51 -5.39
CA ILE A 8 18.69 8.61 -4.60
C ILE A 8 19.44 9.89 -4.90
N VAL A 9 18.72 11.01 -5.06
CA VAL A 9 19.30 12.36 -5.10
C VAL A 9 19.49 12.83 -3.65
N PRO A 10 20.73 12.98 -3.17
CA PRO A 10 20.99 13.27 -1.76
C PRO A 10 20.38 14.60 -1.30
N GLY A 11 19.87 14.63 -0.06
CA GLY A 11 19.28 15.82 0.56
C GLY A 11 17.81 16.04 0.22
N THR A 12 17.16 15.07 -0.40
CA THR A 12 15.74 15.12 -0.78
C THR A 12 14.86 14.18 0.04
N GLU A 13 15.46 13.43 0.99
CA GLU A 13 14.82 12.44 1.81
C GLU A 13 13.93 13.09 2.89
N ILE A 14 12.64 12.80 2.82
CA ILE A 14 11.62 13.27 3.75
C ILE A 14 10.94 12.04 4.35
N PRO A 15 11.09 11.76 5.66
CA PRO A 15 10.39 10.65 6.31
C PRO A 15 8.89 10.76 6.11
N ILE A 16 8.22 9.65 5.81
CA ILE A 16 6.77 9.60 5.62
C ILE A 16 6.12 8.43 6.36
N GLY A 17 4.93 8.68 6.88
CA GLY A 17 4.05 7.65 7.43
C GLY A 17 4.45 7.08 8.80
N GLU A 18 3.59 6.20 9.28
CA GLU A 18 3.77 5.38 10.48
C GLU A 18 3.90 3.92 10.01
N GLY A 19 5.02 3.26 10.29
CA GLY A 19 5.27 1.89 9.82
C GLY A 19 6.62 1.34 10.27
N ILE A 20 6.71 0.01 10.35
CA ILE A 20 7.89 -0.71 10.86
C ILE A 20 9.14 -0.39 10.02
N ASN A 21 8.96 -0.28 8.69
CA ASN A 21 10.03 -0.11 7.74
C ASN A 21 10.42 1.37 7.48
N ARG A 22 9.83 2.32 8.24
CA ARG A 22 10.12 3.77 8.20
C ARG A 22 10.37 4.33 6.79
N PRO A 23 9.36 4.27 5.89
CA PRO A 23 9.53 4.75 4.53
C PRO A 23 9.88 6.23 4.50
N PHE A 24 10.59 6.64 3.46
CA PHE A 24 10.84 8.05 3.18
C PHE A 24 10.53 8.34 1.71
N ARG A 25 10.04 9.54 1.47
CA ARG A 25 9.87 10.10 0.14
C ARG A 25 11.17 10.77 -0.26
N CYS A 26 11.65 10.56 -1.47
CA CYS A 26 12.80 11.29 -1.99
C CYS A 26 12.69 11.46 -3.51
N ILE A 27 13.67 12.16 -4.07
CA ILE A 27 13.87 12.23 -5.51
C ILE A 27 14.86 11.15 -5.91
N VAL A 28 14.56 10.39 -6.96
CA VAL A 28 15.44 9.37 -7.53
C VAL A 28 15.76 9.66 -9.00
N ARG A 29 16.95 9.24 -9.43
CA ARG A 29 17.44 9.31 -10.81
C ARG A 29 17.41 7.92 -11.43
N PHE A 30 16.71 7.81 -12.55
CA PHE A 30 16.62 6.60 -13.36
C PHE A 30 17.80 6.48 -14.34
N PRO A 31 18.04 5.28 -14.92
CA PRO A 31 19.12 5.07 -15.90
C PRO A 31 19.03 6.00 -17.12
N ASP A 32 17.81 6.36 -17.53
CA ASP A 32 17.52 7.30 -18.62
C ASP A 32 17.73 8.78 -18.25
N GLN A 33 18.30 9.05 -17.07
CA GLN A 33 18.50 10.38 -16.49
C GLN A 33 17.23 11.10 -16.05
N SER A 34 16.05 10.49 -16.20
CA SER A 34 14.81 11.05 -15.67
C SER A 34 14.85 11.12 -14.14
N ILE A 35 14.26 12.17 -13.61
CA ILE A 35 14.20 12.45 -12.17
C ILE A 35 12.73 12.37 -11.76
N ARG A 36 12.41 11.54 -10.76
CA ARG A 36 11.04 11.33 -10.29
C ARG A 36 11.00 11.27 -8.77
N ALA A 37 9.86 11.65 -8.19
CA ALA A 37 9.60 11.38 -6.78
C ALA A 37 9.37 9.87 -6.58
N ALA A 38 9.87 9.32 -5.49
CA ALA A 38 9.70 7.93 -5.11
C ALA A 38 9.51 7.79 -3.60
N VAL A 39 8.84 6.71 -3.21
CA VAL A 39 8.82 6.22 -1.84
C VAL A 39 9.82 5.07 -1.74
N VAL A 40 10.77 5.21 -0.81
CA VAL A 40 11.85 4.26 -0.58
C VAL A 40 11.70 3.60 0.79
N LYS A 41 11.95 2.29 0.82
CA LYS A 41 11.95 1.45 2.03
C LYS A 41 13.24 0.65 2.08
N VAL A 42 14.01 0.83 3.16
CA VAL A 42 15.16 -0.04 3.46
C VAL A 42 14.62 -1.32 4.08
N LEU A 43 14.91 -2.45 3.48
CA LEU A 43 14.34 -3.75 3.82
C LEU A 43 15.42 -4.83 3.77
N GLU A 44 15.14 -5.98 4.39
CA GLU A 44 15.96 -7.17 4.20
C GLU A 44 15.81 -7.73 2.78
N ALA A 45 16.80 -8.48 2.31
CA ALA A 45 16.85 -8.98 0.94
C ALA A 45 15.61 -9.80 0.54
N GLN A 46 15.08 -10.61 1.45
CA GLN A 46 13.88 -11.40 1.21
C GLN A 46 12.64 -10.51 1.00
N SER A 47 12.47 -9.49 1.84
CA SER A 47 11.37 -8.52 1.74
C SER A 47 11.49 -7.65 0.48
N VAL A 48 12.69 -7.24 0.09
CA VAL A 48 12.92 -6.54 -1.19
C VAL A 48 12.53 -7.42 -2.37
N ALA A 49 12.93 -8.69 -2.35
CA ALA A 49 12.58 -9.64 -3.41
C ALA A 49 11.07 -9.84 -3.51
N ALA A 50 10.38 -10.05 -2.38
CA ALA A 50 8.93 -10.20 -2.33
C ALA A 50 8.19 -8.95 -2.80
N GLU A 51 8.55 -7.77 -2.29
CA GLU A 51 7.95 -6.49 -2.69
C GLU A 51 8.11 -6.25 -4.20
N ALA A 52 9.33 -6.39 -4.72
CA ALA A 52 9.63 -6.11 -6.12
C ALA A 52 8.97 -7.12 -7.07
N PHE A 53 9.03 -8.42 -6.73
CA PHE A 53 8.38 -9.47 -7.50
C PHE A 53 6.86 -9.30 -7.52
N CYS A 54 6.24 -9.11 -6.36
CA CYS A 54 4.79 -8.93 -6.26
C CYS A 54 4.35 -7.65 -6.98
N ALA A 55 5.07 -6.54 -6.84
CA ALA A 55 4.75 -5.32 -7.58
C ALA A 55 4.76 -5.55 -9.10
N CYS A 56 5.74 -6.30 -9.63
CA CYS A 56 5.74 -6.65 -11.03
C CYS A 56 4.59 -7.60 -11.43
N LEU A 57 4.35 -8.63 -10.62
CA LEU A 57 3.33 -9.65 -10.88
C LEU A 57 1.93 -9.05 -10.88
N LEU A 58 1.59 -8.26 -9.86
CA LEU A 58 0.28 -7.62 -9.71
C LEU A 58 0.00 -6.63 -10.84
N ARG A 59 1.00 -5.84 -11.27
CA ARG A 59 0.89 -5.01 -12.48
C ARG A 59 0.65 -5.85 -13.73
N GLY A 60 1.34 -6.98 -13.85
CA GLY A 60 1.14 -7.95 -14.92
C GLY A 60 -0.28 -8.55 -14.93
N TRP A 61 -0.90 -8.68 -13.76
CA TRP A 61 -2.31 -9.08 -13.62
C TRP A 61 -3.31 -7.94 -13.81
N GLY A 62 -2.84 -6.72 -14.11
CA GLY A 62 -3.71 -5.57 -14.37
C GLY A 62 -4.22 -4.89 -13.10
N LEU A 63 -3.53 -5.03 -11.97
CA LEU A 63 -3.75 -4.19 -10.80
C LEU A 63 -2.93 -2.90 -10.90
N SER A 64 -3.52 -1.79 -10.49
CA SER A 64 -2.80 -0.53 -10.31
C SER A 64 -1.86 -0.66 -9.10
N VAL A 65 -0.56 -0.81 -9.37
CA VAL A 65 0.50 -0.77 -8.36
C VAL A 65 1.55 0.23 -8.86
N PRO A 66 2.16 1.06 -8.01
CA PRO A 66 3.18 2.01 -8.46
C PRO A 66 4.37 1.31 -9.11
N GLU A 67 5.07 2.01 -10.01
CA GLU A 67 6.20 1.45 -10.74
C GLU A 67 7.35 1.08 -9.77
N PRO A 68 7.76 -0.20 -9.70
CA PRO A 68 8.81 -0.63 -8.77
C PRO A 68 10.21 -0.38 -9.33
N ALA A 69 11.15 -0.10 -8.44
CA ALA A 69 12.57 0.08 -8.70
C ALA A 69 13.40 -0.42 -7.49
N ILE A 70 14.70 -0.60 -7.70
CA ILE A 70 15.65 -0.94 -6.63
C ILE A 70 16.64 0.21 -6.49
N VAL A 71 16.94 0.63 -5.26
CA VAL A 71 18.00 1.62 -5.03
C VAL A 71 19.36 0.94 -5.18
N GLY A 72 20.24 1.52 -6.00
CA GLY A 72 21.59 1.03 -6.21
C GLY A 72 22.49 1.28 -5.01
N GLY A 73 23.27 0.26 -4.62
CA GLY A 73 24.25 0.32 -3.53
C GLY A 73 23.68 -0.15 -2.18
N PRO A 74 24.55 -0.34 -1.17
CA PRO A 74 24.12 -0.65 0.19
C PRO A 74 23.65 0.62 0.93
N PRO A 75 22.63 0.53 1.83
CA PRO A 75 21.83 -0.65 2.11
C PRO A 75 20.83 -0.95 0.98
N LEU A 76 20.49 -2.24 0.83
CA LEU A 76 19.49 -2.64 -0.16
C LEU A 76 18.13 -2.01 0.18
N ALA A 77 17.51 -1.37 -0.80
CA ALA A 77 16.22 -0.72 -0.61
C ALA A 77 15.32 -0.91 -1.82
N PHE A 78 14.02 -1.08 -1.54
CA PHE A 78 12.97 -1.02 -2.54
C PHE A 78 12.55 0.43 -2.75
N ALA A 79 12.28 0.79 -4.00
CA ALA A 79 11.69 2.07 -4.36
C ALA A 79 10.42 1.84 -5.19
N SER A 80 9.46 2.73 -5.02
CA SER A 80 8.29 2.81 -5.90
C SER A 80 8.06 4.24 -6.32
N VAL A 81 7.73 4.47 -7.60
CA VAL A 81 7.42 5.82 -8.09
C VAL A 81 6.24 6.38 -7.30
N ASP A 82 6.41 7.57 -6.75
CA ASP A 82 5.36 8.18 -5.95
C ASP A 82 4.25 8.73 -6.86
N ILE A 83 3.05 8.22 -6.67
CA ILE A 83 1.85 8.63 -7.41
C ILE A 83 1.10 9.78 -6.73
N GLY A 84 1.54 10.23 -5.56
CA GLY A 84 1.02 11.40 -4.85
C GLY A 84 -0.29 11.17 -4.08
N TYR A 85 -0.82 9.95 -4.07
CA TYR A 85 -2.10 9.63 -3.43
C TYR A 85 -1.91 9.43 -1.92
N PRO A 86 -2.84 9.91 -1.07
CA PRO A 86 -2.85 9.51 0.33
C PRO A 86 -3.26 8.04 0.47
N ASN A 87 -2.86 7.40 1.57
CA ASN A 87 -3.45 6.10 1.89
C ASN A 87 -4.90 6.26 2.38
N LEU A 88 -5.68 5.18 2.31
CA LEU A 88 -7.12 5.24 2.60
C LEU A 88 -7.40 5.60 4.07
N LYS A 89 -6.55 5.22 5.03
CA LYS A 89 -6.66 5.71 6.42
C LYS A 89 -6.57 7.22 6.50
N GLN A 90 -5.57 7.83 5.85
CA GLN A 90 -5.43 9.28 5.79
C GLN A 90 -6.63 9.92 5.09
N ARG A 91 -7.12 9.31 4.00
CA ARG A 91 -8.22 9.84 3.19
C ARG A 91 -9.57 9.89 3.91
N ILE A 92 -9.82 8.92 4.81
CA ILE A 92 -11.00 8.89 5.68
C ILE A 92 -10.81 9.62 7.02
N GLY A 93 -9.63 10.24 7.23
CA GLY A 93 -9.33 10.97 8.47
C GLY A 93 -9.11 10.08 9.70
N TRP A 94 -8.71 8.82 9.51
CA TRP A 94 -8.35 7.93 10.61
C TRP A 94 -6.99 8.34 11.19
N THR A 95 -6.93 8.52 12.52
CA THR A 95 -5.69 8.83 13.24
C THR A 95 -5.56 8.01 14.52
N GLU A 96 -4.32 7.77 14.94
CA GLU A 96 -4.06 7.18 16.26
C GLU A 96 -4.55 8.13 17.38
N GLY A 97 -5.06 7.56 18.48
CA GLY A 97 -5.55 8.33 19.64
C GLY A 97 -6.98 8.87 19.55
N MET A 98 -7.68 8.74 18.42
CA MET A 98 -9.09 9.10 18.33
C MET A 98 -10.00 8.12 19.11
N PRO A 99 -11.21 8.53 19.54
CA PRO A 99 -12.13 7.65 20.27
C PRO A 99 -12.39 6.31 19.57
N PRO A 100 -12.37 5.15 20.26
CA PRO A 100 -12.50 3.83 19.63
C PRO A 100 -13.76 3.66 18.76
N VAL A 101 -14.88 4.27 19.18
CA VAL A 101 -16.13 4.26 18.40
C VAL A 101 -15.98 4.96 17.05
N LEU A 102 -15.21 6.05 16.99
CA LEU A 102 -14.93 6.74 15.74
C LEU A 102 -13.95 5.94 14.87
N GLN A 103 -12.94 5.32 15.48
CA GLN A 103 -12.03 4.41 14.74
C GLN A 103 -12.80 3.29 14.05
N GLN A 104 -13.68 2.61 14.77
CA GLN A 104 -14.48 1.50 14.23
C GLN A 104 -15.39 1.97 13.09
N ARG A 105 -16.06 3.13 13.25
CA ARG A 105 -16.91 3.71 12.21
C ARG A 105 -16.11 4.08 10.95
N LEU A 106 -14.93 4.68 11.10
CA LEU A 106 -14.07 5.00 9.96
C LEU A 106 -13.54 3.74 9.27
N ILE A 107 -13.18 2.70 10.03
CA ILE A 107 -12.79 1.41 9.45
C ILE A 107 -13.94 0.81 8.64
N ALA A 108 -15.17 0.85 9.16
CA ALA A 108 -16.36 0.38 8.44
C ALA A 108 -16.61 1.17 7.15
N GLU A 109 -16.47 2.50 7.18
CA GLU A 109 -16.59 3.33 5.97
C GLU A 109 -15.46 3.04 4.97
N GLY A 110 -14.24 2.85 5.44
CA GLY A 110 -13.11 2.40 4.61
C GLY A 110 -13.39 1.04 3.98
N ALA A 111 -13.96 0.09 4.72
CA ALA A 111 -14.36 -1.22 4.20
C ALA A 111 -15.43 -1.10 3.13
N ARG A 112 -16.42 -0.22 3.31
CA ARG A 112 -17.46 0.08 2.31
C ARG A 112 -16.87 0.66 1.03
N ILE A 113 -15.92 1.59 1.15
CA ILE A 113 -15.20 2.16 -0.01
C ILE A 113 -14.47 1.04 -0.75
N VAL A 114 -13.65 0.25 -0.03
CA VAL A 114 -12.86 -0.84 -0.64
C VAL A 114 -13.77 -1.87 -1.32
N ALA A 115 -14.85 -2.29 -0.67
CA ALA A 115 -15.80 -3.23 -1.25
C ALA A 115 -16.44 -2.72 -2.57
N GLY A 116 -16.57 -1.40 -2.72
CA GLY A 116 -17.12 -0.75 -3.92
C GLY A 116 -16.11 -0.48 -5.03
N LEU A 117 -14.80 -0.66 -4.81
CA LEU A 117 -13.79 -0.39 -5.85
C LEU A 117 -13.84 -1.49 -6.94
N PRO A 118 -13.81 -1.11 -8.24
CA PRO A 118 -13.88 -2.07 -9.35
C PRO A 118 -12.78 -3.15 -9.32
N ASP A 119 -11.58 -2.82 -8.84
CA ASP A 119 -10.43 -3.72 -8.81
C ASP A 119 -10.39 -4.63 -7.57
N THR A 120 -11.25 -4.42 -6.57
CA THR A 120 -11.21 -5.19 -5.31
C THR A 120 -11.35 -6.70 -5.50
N PRO A 121 -12.26 -7.24 -6.35
CA PRO A 121 -12.32 -8.68 -6.57
C PRO A 121 -11.01 -9.25 -7.13
N ARG A 122 -10.33 -8.50 -8.01
CA ARG A 122 -9.04 -8.91 -8.57
C ARG A 122 -7.93 -8.82 -7.52
N ALA A 123 -7.89 -7.75 -6.74
CA ALA A 123 -6.92 -7.57 -5.67
C ALA A 123 -7.04 -8.65 -4.59
N LEU A 124 -8.28 -9.02 -4.23
CA LEU A 124 -8.58 -10.08 -3.28
C LEU A 124 -8.05 -11.43 -3.78
N ALA A 125 -8.38 -11.81 -5.02
CA ALA A 125 -7.91 -13.06 -5.62
C ALA A 125 -6.38 -13.08 -5.75
N ALA A 126 -5.78 -11.94 -6.08
CA ALA A 126 -4.34 -11.80 -6.15
C ALA A 126 -3.69 -11.98 -4.78
N ASP A 127 -4.23 -11.38 -3.72
CA ASP A 127 -3.75 -11.51 -2.35
C ASP A 127 -3.79 -12.97 -1.86
N GLU A 128 -4.81 -13.75 -2.24
CA GLU A 128 -4.80 -15.20 -2.01
C GLU A 128 -3.67 -15.90 -2.75
N ALA A 129 -3.51 -15.60 -4.04
CA ALA A 129 -2.53 -16.27 -4.88
C ALA A 129 -1.08 -16.02 -4.46
N ILE A 130 -0.80 -14.84 -3.89
CA ILE A 130 0.54 -14.47 -3.40
C ILE A 130 0.68 -14.60 -1.89
N ASP A 131 -0.31 -15.14 -1.18
CA ASP A 131 -0.31 -15.25 0.29
C ASP A 131 -0.07 -13.90 1.01
N ASN A 132 -0.71 -12.82 0.55
CA ASN A 132 -0.62 -11.51 1.21
C ASN A 132 -1.74 -11.34 2.26
N ARG A 133 -1.37 -11.46 3.53
CA ARG A 133 -2.30 -11.33 4.67
C ARG A 133 -2.34 -9.94 5.31
N ASP A 134 -1.54 -9.00 4.80
CA ASP A 134 -1.36 -7.68 5.40
C ASP A 134 -1.99 -6.54 4.57
N ARG A 135 -2.98 -6.83 3.73
CA ARG A 135 -3.71 -5.81 2.94
C ARG A 135 -4.66 -4.96 3.79
N HIS A 136 -4.14 -4.09 4.64
CA HIS A 136 -4.96 -3.15 5.44
C HIS A 136 -5.19 -1.81 4.71
N LEU A 137 -6.10 -0.96 5.22
CA LEU A 137 -6.45 0.35 4.62
C LEU A 137 -5.25 1.32 4.48
N GLY A 138 -4.11 1.03 5.09
CA GLY A 138 -2.88 1.83 4.94
C GLY A 138 -2.11 1.45 3.67
N ASN A 139 -2.37 0.28 3.12
CA ASN A 139 -1.70 -0.31 1.95
C ASN A 139 -2.51 -0.10 0.66
N ILE A 140 -3.51 0.80 0.73
CA ILE A 140 -4.40 1.16 -0.35
C ILE A 140 -4.29 2.67 -0.51
N LEU A 141 -3.70 3.11 -1.61
CA LEU A 141 -3.63 4.51 -1.99
C LEU A 141 -4.89 4.88 -2.78
N TRP A 142 -5.50 6.03 -2.47
CA TRP A 142 -6.76 6.43 -3.10
C TRP A 142 -6.92 7.96 -3.17
N ASP A 143 -7.15 8.48 -4.37
CA ASP A 143 -7.38 9.93 -4.59
C ASP A 143 -8.85 10.34 -4.46
N GLY A 144 -9.78 9.38 -4.35
CA GLY A 144 -11.22 9.60 -4.42
C GLY A 144 -11.88 8.90 -5.62
N PHE A 145 -11.08 8.50 -6.61
CA PHE A 145 -11.52 7.87 -7.86
C PHE A 145 -10.63 6.67 -8.21
N ASN A 146 -9.32 6.86 -8.26
CA ASN A 146 -8.32 5.88 -8.64
C ASN A 146 -7.70 5.21 -7.41
N VAL A 147 -7.51 3.90 -7.49
CA VAL A 147 -6.85 3.09 -6.46
C VAL A 147 -5.44 2.71 -6.91
N SER A 148 -4.52 2.59 -5.95
CA SER A 148 -3.26 1.88 -6.16
C SER A 148 -2.92 1.03 -4.93
N TRP A 149 -2.44 -0.19 -5.16
CA TRP A 149 -2.13 -1.17 -4.12
C TRP A 149 -0.63 -1.14 -3.86
N ILE A 150 -0.23 -1.03 -2.61
CA ILE A 150 1.18 -0.96 -2.18
C ILE A 150 1.44 -1.95 -1.05
N ASP A 151 2.69 -2.08 -0.61
CA ASP A 151 3.11 -2.96 0.49
C ASP A 151 2.75 -4.44 0.22
N HIS A 152 3.71 -5.14 -0.36
CA HIS A 152 3.68 -6.54 -0.72
C HIS A 152 4.85 -7.32 -0.11
N ASP A 153 5.68 -6.68 0.72
CA ASP A 153 6.91 -7.21 1.32
C ASP A 153 6.67 -8.38 2.30
N ARG A 154 5.42 -8.55 2.74
CA ARG A 154 4.93 -9.63 3.62
C ARG A 154 4.20 -10.74 2.89
N ALA A 155 4.12 -10.69 1.56
CA ALA A 155 3.56 -11.76 0.74
C ALA A 155 4.50 -12.99 0.68
N LEU A 156 4.07 -14.04 0.00
CA LEU A 156 4.85 -15.23 -0.33
C LEU A 156 5.41 -15.98 0.89
N GLY A 157 4.69 -15.91 2.02
CA GLY A 157 5.12 -16.53 3.27
C GLY A 157 6.38 -15.91 3.90
N VAL A 158 6.77 -14.68 3.51
CA VAL A 158 7.92 -13.99 4.11
C VAL A 158 7.72 -13.75 5.61
N VAL A 159 6.49 -13.45 6.02
CA VAL A 159 6.11 -13.33 7.43
C VAL A 159 4.94 -14.27 7.71
N PRO A 160 5.06 -15.20 8.68
CA PRO A 160 3.94 -16.03 9.09
C PRO A 160 2.77 -15.17 9.56
N ALA A 161 1.59 -15.43 8.99
CA ALA A 161 0.35 -14.74 9.35
C ALA A 161 -0.79 -15.75 9.45
N ALA A 162 -1.86 -15.35 10.15
CA ALA A 162 -3.09 -16.13 10.15
C ALA A 162 -3.67 -16.19 8.73
N ASP A 163 -4.29 -17.32 8.39
CA ASP A 163 -4.98 -17.52 7.12
C ASP A 163 -6.24 -16.64 7.06
N ALA A 164 -6.05 -15.39 6.65
CA ALA A 164 -7.09 -14.38 6.65
C ALA A 164 -6.85 -13.34 5.55
N ASN A 165 -7.77 -13.27 4.59
CA ASN A 165 -7.77 -12.20 3.60
C ASN A 165 -8.47 -10.94 4.14
N ARG A 166 -7.72 -9.85 4.27
CA ARG A 166 -8.29 -8.59 4.74
C ARG A 166 -9.30 -7.98 3.77
N LEU A 167 -9.13 -8.15 2.45
CA LEU A 167 -10.10 -7.65 1.47
C LEU A 167 -11.41 -8.44 1.53
N ALA A 168 -11.37 -9.75 1.79
CA ALA A 168 -12.58 -10.53 2.01
C ALA A 168 -13.32 -10.07 3.28
N GLN A 169 -12.58 -9.77 4.35
CA GLN A 169 -13.16 -9.21 5.59
C GLN A 169 -13.81 -7.85 5.33
N PHE A 170 -13.17 -6.98 4.55
CA PHE A 170 -13.75 -5.68 4.17
C PHE A 170 -14.98 -5.84 3.28
N ALA A 171 -15.02 -6.82 2.37
CA ALA A 171 -16.20 -7.10 1.57
C ALA A 171 -17.40 -7.48 2.44
N VAL A 172 -17.20 -8.37 3.43
CA VAL A 172 -18.26 -8.73 4.39
C VAL A 172 -18.68 -7.52 5.22
N MET A 173 -17.72 -6.80 5.80
CA MET A 173 -17.98 -5.62 6.63
C MET A 173 -18.68 -4.50 5.86
N GLY A 174 -18.27 -4.23 4.61
CA GLY A 174 -18.82 -3.17 3.77
C GLY A 174 -20.26 -3.41 3.33
N THR A 175 -20.76 -4.65 3.46
CA THR A 175 -22.17 -5.01 3.22
C THR A 175 -23.04 -4.98 4.47
N ALA A 176 -22.44 -4.84 5.66
CA ALA A 176 -23.19 -4.72 6.91
C ALA A 176 -23.74 -3.29 7.06
N ASP A 177 -25.05 -3.18 7.29
CA ASP A 177 -25.71 -1.90 7.58
C ASP A 177 -25.20 -1.32 8.91
N PHE A 178 -24.30 -0.34 8.85
CA PHE A 178 -23.95 0.49 10.00
C PHE A 178 -24.92 1.67 10.08
N ALA A 179 -25.73 1.73 11.14
CA ALA A 179 -26.69 2.80 11.33
C ALA A 179 -26.01 4.20 11.21
N PRO A 180 -26.58 5.11 10.38
CA PRO A 180 -26.00 6.43 10.14
C PRO A 180 -25.94 7.23 11.45
N ILE A 181 -24.92 8.09 11.55
CA ILE A 181 -24.81 9.05 12.65
C ILE A 181 -25.99 10.01 12.53
N GLN A 182 -26.97 9.92 13.43
CA GLN A 182 -27.80 11.07 13.73
C GLN A 182 -26.85 12.17 14.18
N ARG A 183 -26.80 13.28 13.44
CA ARG A 183 -26.11 14.48 13.88
C ARG A 183 -26.66 14.80 15.27
N LEU A 184 -25.83 14.69 16.30
CA LEU A 184 -26.18 15.20 17.62
C LEU A 184 -26.47 16.71 17.45
N PRO A 185 -27.54 17.23 18.07
CA PRO A 185 -27.95 18.63 17.92
C PRO A 185 -26.88 19.62 18.36
#